data_AF-A0A2N0HYT7-F1
#
_entry.id   AF-A0A2N0HYT7-F1
#
_cell.length_a   1.000
_cell.length_b   1.000
_cell.length_c   1.000
_cell.angle_alpha   90.00
_cell.angle_beta   90.00
_cell.angle_gamma   90.00
#
_symmetry.space_group_name_H-M   'P 1'
#
loop_
_entity.id
_entity.type
_entity.pdbx_description
1 polymer ?
#
loop_
_entity_poly.entity_id
_entity_poly.type
_entity_poly.pdbx_seq_one_letter_code
_entity_poly.pdbx_strand_id
1 'polypeptide(L)'
;MQLLNSDDDVPGGPLWVCYCDFDGVTHFDSVYVSSSRGIHMTAHGHELFEWAPILERLLQPFPEVEIVLSTSWVRARSLEFAKAQLSPALQARVVGATFDNRVTQKLDFDLMPRGLQVWRDVERRKPTKWFAIDNDDRGWPAWCIDHLIKTEDHLGLSDIGVQHAIRKVLASF
;
A
#
# COMPACT_ATOMS: atom_id res chain seq x y z
N MET A 1 -1.23 36.14 -31.37
CA MET A 1 -1.83 34.89 -30.87
C MET A 1 -1.05 33.73 -31.47
N GLN A 2 0.03 33.33 -30.81
CA GLN A 2 0.80 32.16 -31.19
C GLN A 2 0.84 31.28 -29.94
N LEU A 3 0.30 30.08 -30.09
CA LEU A 3 0.10 29.10 -29.02
C LEU A 3 1.46 28.73 -28.41
N LEU A 4 1.60 28.96 -27.11
CA LEU A 4 2.67 28.39 -26.32
C LEU A 4 2.35 26.90 -26.18
N ASN A 5 3.14 26.05 -26.85
CA ASN A 5 3.27 24.66 -26.45
C ASN A 5 4.01 24.66 -25.11
N SER A 6 3.26 24.55 -24.02
CA SER A 6 3.80 24.09 -22.75
C SER A 6 3.84 22.56 -22.80
N ASP A 7 4.82 22.03 -23.54
CA ASP A 7 5.42 20.76 -23.14
C ASP A 7 6.21 21.07 -21.87
N ASP A 8 5.46 21.18 -20.77
CA ASP A 8 6.03 21.24 -19.44
C ASP A 8 6.72 19.88 -19.22
N ASP A 9 8.04 19.93 -19.33
CA ASP A 9 9.01 19.11 -18.62
C ASP A 9 8.36 18.30 -17.48
N VAL A 10 8.10 17.00 -17.72
CA VAL A 10 7.75 16.06 -16.64
C VAL A 10 9.03 15.33 -16.28
N PRO A 11 9.77 15.75 -15.23
CA PRO A 11 10.96 15.05 -14.81
C PRO A 11 10.52 13.87 -13.95
N GLY A 12 10.63 12.68 -14.51
CA GLY A 12 10.45 11.43 -13.77
C GLY A 12 10.41 10.25 -14.71
N GLY A 13 11.23 9.23 -14.46
CA GLY A 13 11.11 7.94 -15.13
C GLY A 13 9.74 7.29 -14.89
N PRO A 14 9.48 6.10 -15.44
CA PRO A 14 8.21 5.40 -15.22
C PRO A 14 7.99 5.16 -13.71
N LEU A 15 6.83 5.59 -13.20
CA LEU A 15 6.46 5.37 -11.79
C LEU A 15 5.95 3.94 -11.61
N TRP A 16 6.62 3.14 -10.76
CA TRP A 16 6.19 1.80 -10.38
C TRP A 16 5.72 1.79 -8.93
N VAL A 17 4.54 1.24 -8.66
CA VAL A 17 3.90 1.36 -7.33
C VAL A 17 3.51 0.02 -6.74
N CYS A 18 3.89 -0.18 -5.48
CA CYS A 18 3.29 -1.16 -4.58
C CYS A 18 2.27 -0.45 -3.67
N TYR A 19 0.99 -0.80 -3.80
CA TYR A 19 -0.05 -0.41 -2.85
C TYR A 19 -0.05 -1.40 -1.70
N CYS A 20 0.32 -0.96 -0.50
CA CYS A 20 0.57 -1.88 0.62
C CYS A 20 -0.36 -1.59 1.79
N ASP A 21 -1.14 -2.58 2.22
CA ASP A 21 -1.74 -2.58 3.56
C ASP A 21 -0.74 -3.07 4.62
N PHE A 22 -1.11 -2.91 5.89
CA PHE A 22 -0.34 -3.35 7.05
C PHE A 22 -1.00 -4.55 7.74
N ASP A 23 -2.25 -4.40 8.17
CA ASP A 23 -2.98 -5.44 8.90
C ASP A 23 -3.27 -6.60 7.94
N GLY A 24 -2.89 -7.83 8.32
CA GLY A 24 -3.00 -9.01 7.45
C GLY A 24 -1.95 -9.09 6.35
N VAL A 25 -1.00 -8.15 6.28
CA VAL A 25 0.06 -8.09 5.26
C VAL A 25 1.45 -8.09 5.91
N THR A 26 1.77 -7.05 6.70
CA THR A 26 3.08 -6.91 7.35
C THR A 26 3.12 -7.55 8.74
N HIS A 27 1.97 -7.98 9.24
CA HIS A 27 1.75 -8.66 10.51
C HIS A 27 0.35 -9.28 10.51
N PHE A 28 0.03 -10.00 11.59
CA PHE A 28 -1.29 -10.60 11.81
C PHE A 28 -2.41 -9.55 11.89
N ASP A 29 -3.56 -9.80 11.25
CA ASP A 29 -4.66 -8.82 11.06
C ASP A 29 -5.33 -8.28 12.35
N SER A 30 -5.21 -8.97 13.48
CA SER A 30 -5.88 -8.65 14.77
C SER A 30 -5.34 -7.39 15.47
N VAL A 31 -5.50 -6.24 14.81
CA VAL A 31 -5.04 -4.92 15.21
C VAL A 31 -6.24 -4.04 15.54
N TYR A 32 -6.16 -3.35 16.67
CA TYR A 32 -7.25 -2.53 17.20
C TYR A 32 -6.76 -1.16 17.61
N VAL A 33 -7.66 -0.18 17.52
CA VAL A 33 -7.43 1.19 17.99
C VAL A 33 -8.18 1.40 19.30
N SER A 34 -7.46 1.80 20.36
CA SER A 34 -8.08 2.25 21.60
C SER A 34 -7.53 3.61 22.05
N SER A 35 -8.31 4.34 22.84
CA SER A 35 -7.90 5.64 23.38
C SER A 35 -6.73 5.53 24.38
N SER A 36 -6.62 4.41 25.09
CA SER A 36 -5.60 4.21 26.14
C SER A 36 -4.30 3.60 25.62
N ARG A 37 -4.35 2.71 24.63
CA ARG A 37 -3.17 1.99 24.12
C ARG A 37 -2.74 2.45 22.72
N GLY A 38 -3.55 3.26 22.06
CA GLY A 38 -3.36 3.55 20.64
C GLY A 38 -3.61 2.30 19.79
N ILE A 39 -2.83 2.17 18.71
CA ILE A 39 -2.90 1.00 17.83
C ILE A 39 -2.12 -0.14 18.50
N HIS A 40 -2.76 -1.30 18.64
CA HIS A 40 -2.17 -2.45 19.30
C HIS A 40 -2.72 -3.76 18.74
N MET A 41 -1.90 -4.80 18.80
CA MET A 41 -2.29 -6.15 18.39
C MET A 41 -2.72 -7.00 19.60
N THR A 42 -3.66 -7.91 19.38
CA THR A 42 -4.12 -8.87 20.40
C THR A 42 -3.77 -10.32 20.09
N ALA A 43 -3.24 -10.61 18.90
CA ALA A 43 -2.79 -11.95 18.54
C ALA A 43 -1.56 -12.36 19.40
N HIS A 44 -1.66 -13.51 20.06
CA HIS A 44 -0.57 -14.03 20.88
C HIS A 44 0.59 -14.54 20.01
N GLY A 45 1.83 -14.22 20.36
CA GLY A 45 3.03 -14.67 19.64
C GLY A 45 3.37 -13.88 18.39
N HIS A 46 2.61 -12.83 18.10
CA HIS A 46 2.82 -11.94 16.96
C HIS A 46 3.25 -10.56 17.43
N GLU A 47 3.97 -9.83 16.57
CA GLU A 47 4.33 -8.42 16.79
C GLU A 47 3.98 -7.56 15.57
N LEU A 48 3.66 -6.27 15.79
CA LEU A 48 3.40 -5.36 14.68
C LEU A 48 4.63 -5.26 13.78
N PHE A 49 4.42 -5.31 12.46
CA PHE A 49 5.45 -5.25 11.42
C PHE A 49 6.49 -6.39 11.43
N GLU A 50 6.21 -7.52 12.08
CA GLU A 50 7.12 -8.68 12.12
C GLU A 50 7.52 -9.20 10.73
N TRP A 51 6.68 -9.02 9.70
CA TRP A 51 6.93 -9.45 8.33
C TRP A 51 7.36 -8.31 7.39
N ALA A 52 7.44 -7.06 7.87
CA ALA A 52 7.94 -5.94 7.07
C ALA A 52 9.37 -6.17 6.50
N PRO A 53 10.31 -6.83 7.20
CA PRO A 53 11.62 -7.19 6.62
C PRO A 53 11.54 -8.12 5.40
N ILE A 54 10.42 -8.83 5.19
CA ILE A 54 10.19 -9.62 3.98
C ILE A 54 9.91 -8.68 2.81
N LEU A 55 9.04 -7.69 2.99
CA LEU A 55 8.75 -6.69 1.96
C LEU A 55 10.03 -5.95 1.53
N GLU A 56 10.84 -5.52 2.50
CA GLU A 56 12.11 -4.83 2.22
C GLU A 56 13.03 -5.69 1.33
N ARG A 57 13.19 -6.98 1.64
CA ARG A 57 14.01 -7.90 0.83
C ARG A 57 13.42 -8.16 -0.55
N LEU A 58 12.09 -8.21 -0.67
CA LEU A 58 11.41 -8.40 -1.97
C LEU A 58 11.61 -7.18 -2.89
N LEU A 59 11.60 -5.97 -2.33
CA LEU A 59 11.77 -4.72 -3.08
C LEU A 59 13.25 -4.30 -3.27
N GLN A 60 14.19 -4.90 -2.52
CA GLN A 60 15.60 -4.55 -2.59
C GLN A 60 16.21 -4.64 -4.01
N PRO A 61 15.88 -5.65 -4.85
CA PRO A 61 16.36 -5.71 -6.24
C PRO A 61 15.68 -4.72 -7.20
N PHE A 62 14.62 -4.03 -6.75
CA PHE A 62 13.78 -3.13 -7.56
C PHE A 62 13.71 -1.74 -6.89
N PRO A 63 14.81 -0.97 -6.89
CA PRO A 63 14.87 0.33 -6.22
C PRO A 63 13.88 1.36 -6.76
N GLU A 64 13.37 1.18 -7.99
CA GLU A 64 12.40 2.07 -8.65
C GLU A 64 10.96 1.87 -8.15
N VAL A 65 10.69 0.79 -7.41
CA VAL A 65 9.36 0.54 -6.85
C VAL A 65 9.14 1.39 -5.61
N GLU A 66 8.20 2.32 -5.76
CA GLU A 66 7.68 3.18 -4.69
C GLU A 66 6.49 2.52 -3.98
N ILE A 67 6.20 2.98 -2.77
CA ILE A 67 5.12 2.48 -1.92
C ILE A 67 4.07 3.57 -1.76
N VAL A 68 2.82 3.20 -2.03
CA VAL A 68 1.64 3.95 -1.61
C VAL A 68 0.97 3.18 -0.48
N LEU A 69 0.80 3.82 0.67
CA LEU A 69 0.12 3.21 1.80
C LEU A 69 -1.37 3.08 1.52
N SER A 70 -1.85 1.84 1.45
CA SER A 70 -3.25 1.48 1.38
C SER A 70 -3.64 0.85 2.71
N THR A 71 -3.58 1.64 3.80
CA THR A 71 -3.87 1.14 5.14
C THR A 71 -4.83 2.05 5.91
N SER A 72 -5.69 1.44 6.71
CA SER A 72 -6.61 2.14 7.62
C SER A 72 -5.87 3.03 8.63
N TRP A 73 -4.58 2.77 8.89
CA TRP A 73 -3.76 3.53 9.84
C TRP A 73 -3.58 4.99 9.43
N VAL A 74 -3.49 5.29 8.13
CA VAL A 74 -3.40 6.67 7.63
C VAL A 74 -4.67 7.44 7.97
N ARG A 75 -5.82 6.79 7.80
CA ARG A 75 -7.14 7.33 8.18
C ARG A 75 -7.24 7.50 9.69
N ALA A 76 -6.82 6.49 10.46
CA ALA A 76 -6.95 6.48 11.91
C ALA A 76 -6.03 7.50 12.59
N ARG A 77 -4.85 7.74 12.00
CA ARG A 77 -3.80 8.62 12.55
C ARG A 77 -3.34 9.64 11.52
N SER A 78 -2.35 9.31 10.72
CA SER A 78 -1.82 10.17 9.64
C SER A 78 -0.86 9.36 8.75
N LEU A 79 -0.54 9.90 7.57
CA LEU A 79 0.51 9.35 6.70
C LEU A 79 1.84 9.27 7.45
N GLU A 80 2.25 10.35 8.13
CA GLU A 80 3.53 10.36 8.84
C GLU A 80 3.59 9.36 9.98
N PHE A 81 2.48 9.17 10.70
CA PHE A 81 2.41 8.16 11.76
C PHE A 81 2.60 6.75 11.19
N ALA A 82 1.85 6.41 10.13
CA ALA A 82 1.91 5.10 9.50
C ALA A 82 3.28 4.84 8.85
N LYS A 83 3.81 5.83 8.13
CA LYS A 83 5.14 5.80 7.52
C LYS A 83 6.23 5.56 8.58
N ALA A 84 6.18 6.26 9.71
CA ALA A 84 7.17 6.13 10.77
C ALA A 84 7.25 4.73 11.43
N GLN A 85 6.29 3.84 11.19
CA GLN A 85 6.34 2.46 11.68
C GLN A 85 7.26 1.55 10.85
N LEU A 86 7.55 1.94 9.61
CA LEU A 86 8.36 1.14 8.69
C LEU A 86 9.86 1.31 8.96
N SER A 87 10.69 0.40 8.43
CA SER A 87 12.14 0.59 8.43
C SER A 87 12.53 1.84 7.63
N PRO A 88 13.69 2.46 7.90
CA PRO A 88 14.16 3.61 7.11
C PRO A 88 14.20 3.34 5.59
N ALA A 89 14.54 2.11 5.19
CA ALA A 89 14.59 1.70 3.79
C ALA A 89 13.20 1.68 3.12
N LEU A 90 12.18 1.20 3.83
CA LEU A 90 10.79 1.23 3.35
C LEU A 90 10.20 2.64 3.43
N GLN A 91 10.51 3.40 4.49
CA GLN A 91 10.09 4.80 4.61
C GLN A 91 10.55 5.65 3.43
N ALA A 92 11.79 5.47 2.97
CA ALA A 92 12.34 6.20 1.84
C ALA A 92 11.55 5.99 0.54
N ARG A 93 10.85 4.86 0.41
CA ARG A 93 10.01 4.51 -0.73
C ARG A 93 8.57 4.98 -0.61
N VAL A 94 8.14 5.51 0.54
CA VAL A 94 6.74 5.94 0.71
C VAL A 94 6.52 7.31 0.06
N VAL A 95 5.76 7.31 -1.03
CA VAL A 95 5.39 8.50 -1.84
C VAL A 95 3.97 9.01 -1.58
N GLY A 96 3.21 8.34 -0.69
CA GLY A 96 1.91 8.81 -0.24
C GLY A 96 1.01 7.71 0.29
N ALA A 97 -0.30 7.99 0.32
CA ALA A 97 -1.34 7.06 0.69
C ALA A 97 -2.56 7.18 -0.24
N THR A 98 -3.43 6.18 -0.23
CA THR A 98 -4.72 6.22 -0.92
C THR A 98 -5.66 7.26 -0.30
N PHE A 99 -5.63 7.42 1.02
CA PHE A 99 -6.38 8.46 1.73
C PHE A 99 -5.65 9.81 1.76
N ASP A 100 -6.35 10.87 1.37
CA ASP A 100 -5.92 12.26 1.51
C ASP A 100 -7.11 13.13 1.94
N ASN A 101 -7.08 13.62 3.19
CA ASN A 101 -8.17 14.40 3.78
C ASN A 101 -8.35 15.80 3.15
N ARG A 102 -7.41 16.26 2.33
CA ARG A 102 -7.52 17.52 1.57
C ARG A 102 -8.38 17.35 0.32
N VAL A 103 -8.53 16.12 -0.15
CA VAL A 103 -9.17 15.79 -1.44
C VAL A 103 -10.41 14.93 -1.27
N THR A 104 -10.44 14.07 -0.24
CA THR A 104 -11.53 13.10 -0.03
C THR A 104 -12.12 13.26 1.38
N GLN A 105 -13.44 13.36 1.45
CA GLN A 105 -14.12 13.33 2.74
C GLN A 105 -13.96 11.96 3.39
N LYS A 106 -13.72 11.97 4.70
CA LYS A 106 -13.48 10.76 5.48
C LYS A 106 -14.60 9.72 5.35
N LEU A 107 -15.85 10.15 5.44
CA LEU A 107 -16.99 9.24 5.33
C LEU A 107 -17.06 8.57 3.95
N ASP A 108 -16.84 9.33 2.87
CA ASP A 108 -16.83 8.80 1.51
C ASP A 108 -15.72 7.77 1.32
N PHE A 109 -14.55 8.00 1.92
CA PHE A 109 -13.44 7.06 1.89
C PHE A 109 -13.75 5.79 2.70
N ASP A 110 -14.31 5.93 3.90
CA ASP A 110 -14.65 4.82 4.78
C ASP A 110 -15.72 3.89 4.19
N LEU A 111 -16.63 4.41 3.35
CA LEU A 111 -17.66 3.64 2.65
C LEU A 111 -17.16 2.99 1.35
N MET A 112 -15.92 3.28 0.94
CA MET A 112 -15.35 2.80 -0.30
C MET A 112 -14.70 1.43 -0.11
N PRO A 113 -15.00 0.43 -0.97
CA PRO A 113 -14.26 -0.82 -0.99
C PRO A 113 -12.76 -0.60 -1.20
N ARG A 114 -11.93 -1.45 -0.60
CA ARG A 114 -10.47 -1.32 -0.61
C ARG A 114 -9.90 -1.16 -2.03
N GLY A 115 -10.31 -2.04 -2.94
CA GLY A 115 -9.85 -1.99 -4.33
C GLY A 115 -10.24 -0.70 -5.06
N LEU A 116 -11.35 -0.06 -4.70
CA LEU A 116 -11.76 1.22 -5.28
C LEU A 116 -10.94 2.39 -4.71
N GLN A 117 -10.52 2.33 -3.44
CA GLN A 117 -9.58 3.30 -2.86
C GLN A 117 -8.23 3.26 -3.59
N VAL A 118 -7.72 2.06 -3.87
CA VAL A 118 -6.50 1.84 -4.67
C VAL A 118 -6.72 2.36 -6.10
N TRP A 119 -7.81 1.96 -6.76
CA TRP A 119 -8.09 2.37 -8.14
C TRP A 119 -8.16 3.89 -8.31
N ARG A 120 -8.80 4.62 -7.40
CA ARG A 120 -8.84 6.09 -7.46
C ARG A 120 -7.46 6.73 -7.34
N ASP A 121 -6.57 6.14 -6.55
CA ASP A 121 -5.18 6.60 -6.47
C ASP A 121 -4.41 6.26 -7.75
N VAL A 122 -4.62 5.08 -8.34
CA VAL A 122 -4.06 4.69 -9.66
C VAL A 122 -4.47 5.69 -10.74
N GLU A 123 -5.75 6.07 -10.82
CA GLU A 123 -6.23 7.07 -11.80
C GLU A 123 -5.61 8.45 -11.60
N ARG A 124 -5.31 8.80 -10.35
CA ARG A 124 -4.67 10.07 -9.98
C ARG A 124 -3.18 10.07 -10.29
N ARG A 125 -2.45 9.02 -9.90
CA ARG A 125 -0.97 8.95 -10.02
C ARG A 125 -0.50 8.44 -11.37
N LYS A 126 -1.35 7.68 -12.08
CA LYS A 126 -1.07 7.07 -13.38
C LYS A 126 0.26 6.28 -13.40
N PRO A 127 0.49 5.35 -12.44
CA PRO A 127 1.70 4.55 -12.44
C PRO A 127 1.79 3.71 -13.73
N THR A 128 3.00 3.56 -14.26
CA THR A 128 3.25 2.73 -15.45
C THR A 128 3.03 1.26 -15.16
N LYS A 129 3.42 0.82 -13.96
CA LYS A 129 3.23 -0.54 -13.45
C LYS A 129 2.84 -0.47 -11.99
N TRP A 130 1.94 -1.36 -11.57
CA TRP A 130 1.52 -1.38 -10.17
C TRP A 130 0.96 -2.74 -9.76
N PHE A 131 0.98 -2.98 -8.47
CA PHE A 131 0.30 -4.09 -7.81
C PHE A 131 -0.12 -3.68 -6.40
N ALA A 132 -1.05 -4.42 -5.82
CA ALA A 132 -1.48 -4.26 -4.44
C ALA A 132 -1.20 -5.51 -3.62
N ILE A 133 -0.90 -5.34 -2.33
CA ILE A 133 -0.81 -6.43 -1.35
C ILE A 133 -1.81 -6.09 -0.24
N ASP A 134 -2.84 -6.93 -0.11
CA ASP A 134 -3.97 -6.69 0.78
C ASP A 134 -4.64 -8.03 1.13
N ASN A 135 -5.19 -8.16 2.34
CA ASN A 135 -6.01 -9.32 2.72
C ASN A 135 -7.48 -9.15 2.31
N ASP A 136 -7.93 -7.93 2.02
CA ASP A 136 -9.32 -7.62 1.69
C ASP A 136 -9.56 -7.51 0.16
N ASP A 137 -10.16 -8.55 -0.42
CA ASP A 137 -10.62 -8.57 -1.82
C ASP A 137 -12.09 -8.14 -1.99
N ARG A 138 -12.79 -7.77 -0.90
CA ARG A 138 -14.23 -7.50 -0.96
C ARG A 138 -14.51 -6.22 -1.74
N GLY A 139 -15.34 -6.37 -2.77
CA GLY A 139 -15.74 -5.26 -3.64
C GLY A 139 -14.58 -4.70 -4.48
N TRP A 140 -13.50 -5.46 -4.65
CA TRP A 140 -12.44 -5.08 -5.56
C TRP A 140 -12.96 -5.02 -7.00
N PRO A 141 -12.63 -3.97 -7.79
CA PRO A 141 -13.15 -3.86 -9.14
C PRO A 141 -12.64 -4.97 -10.07
N ALA A 142 -13.55 -5.58 -10.83
CA ALA A 142 -13.22 -6.71 -11.72
C ALA A 142 -12.16 -6.38 -12.79
N TRP A 143 -12.02 -5.11 -13.18
CA TRP A 143 -11.03 -4.69 -14.18
C TRP A 143 -9.61 -4.53 -13.63
N CYS A 144 -9.43 -4.56 -12.30
CA CYS A 144 -8.12 -4.40 -11.68
C CYS A 144 -7.83 -5.40 -10.56
N ILE A 145 -8.66 -6.44 -10.40
CA ILE A 145 -8.43 -7.51 -9.41
C ILE A 145 -7.16 -8.31 -9.70
N ASP A 146 -6.76 -8.46 -10.96
CA ASP A 146 -5.54 -9.19 -11.33
C ASP A 146 -4.25 -8.51 -10.83
N HIS A 147 -4.33 -7.25 -10.38
CA HIS A 147 -3.22 -6.54 -9.73
C HIS A 147 -3.15 -6.77 -8.22
N LEU A 148 -4.17 -7.39 -7.60
CA LEU A 148 -4.16 -7.75 -6.19
C LEU A 148 -3.39 -9.05 -5.97
N ILE A 149 -2.39 -8.99 -5.11
CA ILE A 149 -1.80 -10.14 -4.47
C ILE A 149 -2.47 -10.30 -3.11
N LYS A 150 -3.50 -11.15 -3.07
CA LYS A 150 -4.28 -11.42 -1.86
C LYS A 150 -3.42 -12.15 -0.82
N THR A 151 -3.48 -11.69 0.42
CA THR A 151 -2.92 -12.40 1.58
C THR A 151 -4.02 -13.03 2.44
N GLU A 152 -3.61 -13.98 3.30
CA GLU A 152 -4.46 -14.50 4.37
C GLU A 152 -4.17 -13.73 5.67
N ASP A 153 -5.21 -13.40 6.44
CA ASP A 153 -5.18 -12.57 7.66
C ASP A 153 -4.09 -12.97 8.68
N HIS A 154 -3.76 -14.26 8.73
CA HIS A 154 -2.86 -14.86 9.72
C HIS A 154 -1.47 -15.19 9.18
N LEU A 155 -1.23 -15.04 7.87
CA LEU A 155 0.05 -15.36 7.24
C LEU A 155 0.71 -14.15 6.59
N GLY A 156 -0.05 -13.23 6.00
CA GLY A 156 0.48 -12.05 5.32
C GLY A 156 1.67 -12.38 4.41
N LEU A 157 2.75 -11.61 4.54
CA LEU A 157 4.00 -11.81 3.80
C LEU A 157 4.83 -13.01 4.27
N SER A 158 4.51 -13.65 5.40
CA SER A 158 5.18 -14.89 5.81
C SER A 158 4.86 -16.07 4.88
N ASP A 159 3.75 -16.00 4.14
CA ASP A 159 3.38 -17.01 3.14
C ASP A 159 4.36 -16.98 1.93
N ILE A 160 5.01 -18.12 1.69
CA ILE A 160 5.93 -18.29 0.56
C ILE A 160 5.22 -18.16 -0.80
N GLY A 161 3.95 -18.55 -0.90
CA GLY A 161 3.12 -18.38 -2.09
C GLY A 161 2.92 -16.90 -2.43
N VAL A 162 2.59 -16.07 -1.43
CA VAL A 162 2.48 -14.60 -1.56
C VAL A 162 3.83 -14.02 -2.00
N GLN A 163 4.93 -14.40 -1.35
CA GLN A 163 6.26 -13.91 -1.75
C GLN A 163 6.62 -14.33 -3.19
N HIS A 164 6.24 -15.53 -3.63
CA HIS A 164 6.47 -15.96 -5.01
C HIS A 164 5.64 -15.15 -6.01
N ALA A 165 4.36 -14.87 -5.70
CA ALA A 165 3.51 -14.00 -6.50
C ALA A 165 4.11 -12.60 -6.64
N ILE A 166 4.59 -12.01 -5.53
CA ILE A 166 5.27 -10.70 -5.55
C ILE A 166 6.51 -10.74 -6.45
N ARG A 167 7.38 -11.75 -6.31
CA ARG A 167 8.56 -11.89 -7.18
C ARG A 167 8.18 -12.03 -8.65
N LYS A 168 7.11 -12.75 -8.97
CA LYS A 168 6.63 -12.92 -10.35
C LYS A 168 6.15 -11.59 -10.95
N VAL A 169 5.39 -10.81 -10.18
CA VAL A 169 4.96 -9.46 -10.59
C VAL A 169 6.17 -8.55 -10.79
N LEU A 170 7.08 -8.48 -9.81
CA LEU A 170 8.28 -7.64 -9.90
C LEU A 170 9.20 -8.04 -11.06
N ALA A 171 9.33 -9.33 -11.38
CA ALA A 171 10.10 -9.78 -12.53
C ALA A 171 9.47 -9.38 -13.89
N SER A 172 8.20 -8.98 -13.88
CA SER A 172 7.52 -8.40 -15.05
C SER A 172 7.59 -6.87 -15.09
N PHE A 173 8.15 -6.24 -14.04
CA PHE A 173 8.36 -4.80 -13.99
C PHE A 173 9.48 -4.34 -14.92
#